data_AF-A0A1Y2DHS7-F1
#
_entry.id   AF-A0A1Y2DHS7-F1
#
_cell.length_a   1.000
_cell.length_b   1.000
_cell.length_c   1.000
_cell.angle_alpha   90.00
_cell.angle_beta   90.00
_cell.angle_gamma   90.00
#
_symmetry.space_group_name_H-M   'P 1'
#
loop_
_entity.id
_entity.type
_entity.pdbx_description
1 polymer ?
#
loop_
_entity_poly.entity_id
_entity_poly.type
_entity_poly.pdbx_seq_one_letter_code
_entity_poly.pdbx_strand_id
1 'polypeptide(L)'
;DPQQLREPSPLWSEEENDLRSYRWQAPEVDESLQAFVEGLDGAERRTRNWLLKTRPIAQRGVGVGMGASSLQPWFPHVLTAPRERSLPRASEGPGHFAGGSYAKYAELLEEWQMGRPHDVCIGGRWQESYAELHSQMLALEREPKLLEYACIRGHHPCGGLADRLLGITSLFLYSILTDRAFSISTEGTPFDLVFDSAGLVDWSQRFRPDSTSPHALYDNKTLERTKTGFHDMWAEDLDPFFSKFAENEHEWTRFETFNRGAVFRAFRLPEVAPKLADLDMRMSTAYSCLLNQLLRPKPTSLDFITNYTSVFSLPSTFSVGIQIRTGDESLVSGDTDLMNTVERHSQFFECAEQVASTYAIPSQKIVYYLVSDSAHLREDALRAFPDGKVVLSGFHPQHLELALTDTEEGMDLDGIRASLDGMMETIAENWIFAGTDFQLLTWQSGFGKIPTWLRGRPGSTIAL
;
A
#
# COMPACT_ATOMS: atom_id res chain seq x y z
N ASP A 1 -9.36 -37.52 18.68
CA ASP A 1 -10.59 -36.74 18.63
C ASP A 1 -10.23 -35.28 18.87
N PRO A 2 -10.01 -34.46 17.84
CA PRO A 2 -9.67 -33.07 18.04
C PRO A 2 -10.96 -32.24 17.98
N GLN A 3 -11.72 -32.27 19.08
CA GLN A 3 -12.55 -31.12 19.42
C GLN A 3 -11.57 -30.00 19.79
N GLN A 4 -11.08 -29.28 18.78
CA GLN A 4 -10.54 -27.93 18.98
C GLN A 4 -11.59 -27.17 19.77
N LEU A 5 -11.22 -26.78 21.00
CA LEU A 5 -11.90 -25.74 21.75
C LEU A 5 -11.97 -24.53 20.80
N ARG A 6 -13.12 -24.35 20.14
CA ARG A 6 -13.43 -23.10 19.46
C ARG A 6 -13.51 -22.08 20.58
N GLU A 7 -12.51 -21.22 20.68
CA GLU A 7 -12.64 -20.01 21.46
C GLU A 7 -13.95 -19.33 21.05
N PRO A 8 -14.77 -18.85 21.99
CA PRO A 8 -15.97 -18.14 21.65
C PRO A 8 -15.59 -16.96 20.76
N SER A 9 -16.23 -16.83 19.60
CA SER A 9 -16.07 -15.65 18.76
C SER A 9 -16.23 -14.40 19.64
N PRO A 10 -15.34 -13.41 19.54
CA PRO A 10 -15.48 -12.10 20.16
C PRO A 10 -16.89 -11.59 20.01
N LEU A 11 -17.46 -11.13 21.12
CA LEU A 11 -18.67 -10.35 21.08
C LEU A 11 -18.28 -8.98 20.57
N TRP A 12 -18.47 -8.76 19.26
CA TRP A 12 -18.36 -7.45 18.64
C TRP A 12 -19.53 -6.57 19.12
N SER A 13 -19.26 -5.30 19.37
CA SER A 13 -20.31 -4.32 19.66
C SER A 13 -21.24 -4.13 18.45
N GLU A 14 -22.37 -3.45 18.64
CA GLU A 14 -23.28 -3.13 17.53
C GLU A 14 -22.57 -2.25 16.48
N GLU A 15 -21.81 -1.25 16.93
CA GLU A 15 -21.02 -0.36 16.08
C GLU A 15 -19.91 -1.12 15.33
N GLU A 16 -19.22 -2.03 16.00
CA GLU A 16 -18.21 -2.87 15.36
C GLU A 16 -18.83 -3.78 14.30
N ASN A 17 -20.00 -4.38 14.56
CA ASN A 17 -20.71 -5.17 13.55
C ASN A 17 -21.14 -4.32 12.34
N ASP A 18 -21.58 -3.08 12.58
CA ASP A 18 -21.94 -2.13 11.52
C ASP A 18 -20.72 -1.76 10.67
N LEU A 19 -19.58 -1.45 11.29
CA LEU A 19 -18.31 -1.20 10.57
C LEU A 19 -17.79 -2.45 9.84
N ARG A 20 -17.91 -3.64 10.42
CA ARG A 20 -17.54 -4.91 9.76
C ARG A 20 -18.39 -5.20 8.51
N SER A 21 -19.57 -4.60 8.41
CA SER A 21 -20.43 -4.67 7.22
C SER A 21 -20.00 -3.71 6.11
N TYR A 22 -19.14 -2.72 6.40
CA TYR A 22 -18.63 -1.76 5.43
C TYR A 22 -18.02 -2.46 4.22
N ARG A 23 -18.44 -2.03 3.02
CA ARG A 23 -17.88 -2.47 1.76
C ARG A 23 -17.71 -1.23 0.88
N TRP A 24 -16.47 -0.96 0.49
CA TRP A 24 -16.19 0.09 -0.47
C TRP A 24 -16.85 -0.25 -1.81
N GLN A 25 -17.70 0.65 -2.29
CA GLN A 25 -18.30 0.58 -3.62
C GLN A 25 -17.39 1.35 -4.58
N ALA A 26 -16.49 0.62 -5.25
CA ALA A 26 -15.60 1.23 -6.22
C ALA A 26 -16.41 1.94 -7.31
N PRO A 27 -16.07 3.18 -7.68
CA PRO A 27 -16.72 3.85 -8.80
C PRO A 27 -16.36 3.16 -10.12
N GLU A 28 -17.04 3.55 -11.18
CA GLU A 28 -16.63 3.16 -12.53
C GLU A 28 -15.25 3.74 -12.86
N VAL A 29 -14.51 3.05 -13.72
CA VAL A 29 -13.21 3.56 -14.20
C VAL A 29 -13.43 4.80 -15.05
N ASP A 30 -12.51 5.76 -14.92
CA ASP A 30 -12.58 7.03 -15.63
C ASP A 30 -12.67 6.87 -17.17
N GLU A 31 -13.41 7.76 -17.82
CA GLU A 31 -13.61 7.75 -19.28
C GLU A 31 -12.29 7.78 -20.07
N SER A 32 -11.25 8.45 -19.53
CA SER A 32 -9.92 8.46 -20.16
C SER A 32 -9.28 7.07 -20.23
N LEU A 33 -9.45 6.23 -19.21
CA LEU A 33 -9.00 4.83 -19.26
C LEU A 33 -9.86 4.02 -20.23
N GLN A 34 -11.18 4.24 -20.23
CA GLN A 34 -12.10 3.53 -21.13
C GLN A 34 -11.73 3.77 -22.59
N ALA A 35 -11.51 5.03 -22.98
CA ALA A 35 -11.07 5.41 -24.33
C ALA A 35 -9.76 4.72 -24.72
N PHE A 36 -8.78 4.62 -23.79
CA PHE A 36 -7.54 3.89 -24.04
C PHE A 36 -7.80 2.40 -24.27
N VAL A 37 -8.67 1.78 -23.46
CA VAL A 37 -9.01 0.35 -23.54
C VAL A 37 -9.74 -0.01 -24.83
N GLU A 38 -10.58 0.89 -25.35
CA GLU A 38 -11.27 0.71 -26.64
C GLU A 38 -10.30 0.61 -27.82
N GLY A 39 -9.18 1.34 -27.74
CA GLY A 39 -8.09 1.33 -28.72
C GLY A 39 -7.15 0.10 -28.63
N LEU A 40 -7.41 -0.86 -27.74
CA LEU A 40 -6.62 -2.08 -27.65
C LEU A 40 -6.97 -3.06 -28.77
N ASP A 41 -5.96 -3.74 -29.31
CA ASP A 41 -6.14 -4.80 -30.29
C ASP A 41 -6.64 -6.12 -29.65
N GLY A 42 -6.82 -7.15 -30.46
CA GLY A 42 -7.31 -8.44 -29.98
C GLY A 42 -6.37 -9.15 -29.01
N ALA A 43 -5.04 -9.03 -29.18
CA ALA A 43 -4.05 -9.68 -28.31
C ALA A 43 -3.87 -8.92 -26.99
N GLU A 44 -3.86 -7.60 -27.05
CA GLU A 44 -3.85 -6.70 -25.89
C GLU A 44 -5.08 -6.95 -25.01
N ARG A 45 -6.29 -6.99 -25.60
CA ARG A 45 -7.52 -7.29 -24.85
C ARG A 45 -7.51 -8.67 -24.21
N ARG A 46 -7.00 -9.70 -24.89
CA ARG A 46 -6.88 -11.04 -24.31
C ARG A 46 -5.97 -11.04 -23.08
N THR A 47 -4.78 -10.45 -23.20
CA THR A 47 -3.82 -10.36 -22.10
C THR A 47 -4.43 -9.58 -20.93
N ARG A 48 -5.04 -8.43 -21.20
CA ARG A 48 -5.73 -7.62 -20.19
C ARG A 48 -6.82 -8.41 -19.47
N ASN A 49 -7.70 -9.09 -20.21
CA ASN A 49 -8.80 -9.87 -19.62
C ASN A 49 -8.30 -11.03 -18.76
N TRP A 50 -7.18 -11.64 -19.14
CA TRP A 50 -6.51 -12.63 -18.30
C TRP A 50 -6.03 -12.00 -16.99
N LEU A 51 -5.32 -10.87 -17.05
CA LEU A 51 -4.84 -10.16 -15.85
C LEU A 51 -5.97 -9.72 -14.92
N LEU A 52 -7.08 -9.19 -15.47
CA LEU A 52 -8.28 -8.84 -14.71
C LEU A 52 -8.85 -10.03 -13.94
N LYS A 53 -8.73 -11.23 -14.48
CA LYS A 53 -9.23 -12.46 -13.85
C LYS A 53 -8.26 -13.02 -12.81
N THR A 54 -6.95 -12.92 -13.04
CA THR A 54 -5.95 -13.63 -12.22
C THR A 54 -5.36 -12.78 -11.09
N ARG A 55 -5.09 -11.50 -11.33
CA ARG A 55 -4.38 -10.65 -10.36
C ARG A 55 -5.16 -10.40 -9.08
N PRO A 56 -6.47 -10.11 -9.11
CA PRO A 56 -7.22 -9.93 -7.86
C PRO A 56 -7.23 -11.18 -7.00
N ILE A 57 -7.11 -12.37 -7.59
CA ILE A 57 -7.00 -13.65 -6.86
C ILE A 57 -5.60 -13.82 -6.29
N ALA A 58 -4.56 -13.61 -7.11
CA ALA A 58 -3.17 -13.88 -6.74
C ALA A 58 -2.58 -12.85 -5.77
N GLN A 59 -3.10 -11.62 -5.76
CA GLN A 59 -2.64 -10.53 -4.90
C GLN A 59 -3.53 -10.31 -3.67
N ARG A 60 -4.57 -11.13 -3.52
CA ARG A 60 -5.51 -11.03 -2.40
C ARG A 60 -4.80 -11.28 -1.07
N GLY A 61 -5.10 -10.43 -0.10
CA GLY A 61 -4.67 -10.63 1.28
C GLY A 61 -5.63 -11.49 2.12
N VAL A 62 -5.26 -11.69 3.37
CA VAL A 62 -6.08 -12.31 4.41
C VAL A 62 -6.59 -11.21 5.33
N GLY A 63 -7.91 -11.10 5.48
CA GLY A 63 -8.51 -10.15 6.42
C GLY A 63 -8.11 -10.49 7.86
N VAL A 64 -7.79 -9.46 8.63
CA VAL A 64 -7.43 -9.54 10.06
C VAL A 64 -8.37 -8.65 10.88
N GLY A 65 -8.44 -8.85 12.20
CA GLY A 65 -9.28 -8.03 13.09
C GLY A 65 -10.74 -7.87 12.65
N MET A 66 -11.22 -6.62 12.56
CA MET A 66 -12.53 -6.27 12.04
C MET A 66 -12.69 -6.58 10.54
N GLY A 67 -11.60 -6.56 9.77
CA GLY A 67 -11.61 -6.95 8.36
C GLY A 67 -11.76 -8.45 8.10
N ALA A 68 -11.57 -9.31 9.11
CA ALA A 68 -11.63 -10.75 8.95
C ALA A 68 -13.08 -11.26 8.83
N SER A 69 -13.36 -12.10 7.83
CA SER A 69 -14.67 -12.76 7.69
C SER A 69 -14.94 -13.82 8.75
N SER A 70 -13.88 -14.39 9.33
CA SER A 70 -13.92 -15.30 10.48
C SER A 70 -12.60 -15.23 11.23
N LEU A 71 -12.63 -15.34 12.56
CA LEU A 71 -11.43 -15.38 13.40
C LEU A 71 -10.84 -16.80 13.50
N GLN A 72 -10.76 -17.48 12.37
CA GLN A 72 -10.12 -18.80 12.34
C GLN A 72 -8.65 -18.66 12.72
N PRO A 73 -8.02 -19.74 13.24
CA PRO A 73 -6.59 -19.74 13.53
C PRO A 73 -5.85 -19.25 12.29
N TRP A 74 -5.08 -18.20 12.48
CA TRP A 74 -4.35 -17.56 11.39
C TRP A 74 -3.32 -18.57 10.84
N PHE A 75 -3.47 -18.95 9.57
CA PHE A 75 -2.52 -19.78 8.87
C PHE A 75 -1.88 -19.00 7.73
N PRO A 76 -0.55 -18.95 7.65
CA PRO A 76 0.13 -18.27 6.57
C PRO A 76 -0.13 -18.99 5.25
N HIS A 77 -0.92 -18.36 4.39
CA HIS A 77 -1.22 -18.84 3.06
C HIS A 77 -1.04 -17.71 2.05
N VAL A 78 -0.04 -17.85 1.19
CA VAL A 78 0.07 -17.04 -0.03
C VAL A 78 -0.87 -17.66 -1.06
N LEU A 79 -1.95 -16.94 -1.40
CA LEU A 79 -2.83 -17.36 -2.47
C LEU A 79 -2.10 -17.26 -3.82
N THR A 80 -2.24 -18.28 -4.67
CA THR A 80 -1.78 -18.21 -6.05
C THR A 80 -2.92 -18.54 -6.99
N ALA A 81 -3.01 -17.80 -8.10
CA ALA A 81 -3.87 -18.16 -9.21
C ALA A 81 -3.43 -19.51 -9.82
N PRO A 82 -4.28 -20.16 -10.65
CA PRO A 82 -3.90 -21.37 -11.36
C PRO A 82 -2.58 -21.20 -12.10
N ARG A 83 -1.66 -22.14 -11.89
CA ARG A 83 -0.31 -22.13 -12.46
C ARG A 83 -0.27 -23.01 -13.69
N GLU A 84 0.36 -22.52 -14.76
CA GLU A 84 0.45 -23.24 -16.02
C GLU A 84 1.87 -23.71 -16.28
N ARG A 85 2.05 -25.01 -16.50
CA ARG A 85 3.39 -25.62 -16.68
C ARG A 85 3.92 -25.49 -18.12
N SER A 86 3.02 -25.23 -19.08
CA SER A 86 3.37 -25.04 -20.48
C SER A 86 3.42 -23.56 -20.84
N LEU A 87 4.19 -23.24 -21.89
CA LEU A 87 4.13 -21.93 -22.52
C LEU A 87 2.70 -21.64 -23.02
N PRO A 88 2.25 -20.37 -22.94
CA PRO A 88 0.91 -19.99 -23.39
C PRO A 88 0.79 -20.19 -24.90
N ARG A 89 -0.36 -20.71 -25.34
CA ARG A 89 -0.70 -20.70 -26.77
C ARG A 89 -1.02 -19.28 -27.22
N ALA A 90 -0.95 -19.01 -28.52
CA ALA A 90 -1.28 -17.69 -29.08
C ALA A 90 -2.67 -17.13 -28.67
N SER A 91 -3.61 -18.01 -28.32
CA SER A 91 -4.98 -17.69 -27.89
C SER A 91 -5.18 -17.59 -26.37
N GLU A 92 -4.15 -17.78 -25.56
CA GLU A 92 -4.25 -17.91 -24.09
C GLU A 92 -3.39 -16.87 -23.37
N GLY A 93 -3.88 -16.36 -22.23
CA GLY A 93 -3.10 -15.50 -21.32
C GLY A 93 -2.34 -14.38 -22.04
N PRO A 94 -1.01 -14.27 -21.84
CA PRO A 94 -0.18 -13.29 -22.53
C PRO A 94 0.15 -13.64 -23.99
N GLY A 95 -0.20 -14.83 -24.46
CA GLY A 95 0.01 -15.30 -25.83
C GLY A 95 1.49 -15.43 -26.21
N HIS A 96 1.75 -15.45 -27.52
CA HIS A 96 3.11 -15.37 -28.05
C HIS A 96 3.57 -13.91 -28.06
N PHE A 97 4.87 -13.67 -27.86
CA PHE A 97 5.44 -12.33 -28.04
C PHE A 97 5.26 -11.85 -29.48
N ALA A 98 4.60 -10.70 -29.64
CA ALA A 98 4.28 -10.11 -30.94
C ALA A 98 4.90 -8.71 -31.15
N GLY A 99 5.61 -8.17 -30.16
CA GLY A 99 6.21 -6.83 -30.21
C GLY A 99 6.14 -6.11 -28.85
N GLY A 100 6.71 -4.90 -28.80
CA GLY A 100 6.79 -4.12 -27.56
C GLY A 100 7.95 -4.53 -26.65
N SER A 101 7.79 -4.31 -25.34
CA SER A 101 8.79 -4.62 -24.32
C SER A 101 8.88 -6.11 -24.04
N TYR A 102 10.01 -6.71 -24.42
CA TYR A 102 10.31 -8.10 -24.09
C TYR A 102 10.41 -8.33 -22.58
N ALA A 103 10.92 -7.35 -21.82
CA ALA A 103 11.02 -7.45 -20.36
C ALA A 103 9.63 -7.62 -19.71
N LYS A 104 8.65 -6.80 -20.13
CA LYS A 104 7.27 -6.92 -19.65
C LYS A 104 6.64 -8.25 -20.07
N TYR A 105 6.89 -8.71 -21.29
CA TYR A 105 6.43 -10.02 -21.72
C TYR A 105 7.04 -11.16 -20.88
N ALA A 106 8.32 -11.08 -20.54
CA ALA A 106 8.98 -12.05 -19.68
C ALA A 106 8.36 -12.08 -18.26
N GLU A 107 8.05 -10.92 -17.69
CA GLU A 107 7.33 -10.83 -16.41
C GLU A 107 5.93 -11.46 -16.49
N LEU A 108 5.19 -11.26 -17.59
CA LEU A 108 3.90 -11.90 -17.81
C LEU A 108 4.00 -13.42 -17.99
N LEU A 109 5.07 -13.90 -18.62
CA LEU A 109 5.35 -15.34 -18.73
C LEU A 109 5.65 -15.96 -17.37
N GLU A 110 6.40 -15.25 -16.52
CA GLU A 110 6.62 -15.68 -15.15
C GLU A 110 5.30 -15.70 -14.37
N GLU A 111 4.47 -14.67 -14.51
CA GLU A 111 3.15 -14.59 -13.88
C GLU A 111 2.24 -15.76 -14.29
N TRP A 112 2.27 -16.13 -15.57
CA TRP A 112 1.57 -17.30 -16.11
C TRP A 112 2.04 -18.61 -15.47
N GLN A 113 3.35 -18.79 -15.32
CA GLN A 113 3.93 -20.02 -14.78
C GLN A 113 3.80 -20.13 -13.26
N MET A 114 3.87 -19.00 -12.56
CA MET A 114 3.89 -18.94 -11.10
C MET A 114 2.50 -18.70 -10.50
N GLY A 115 1.52 -18.26 -11.32
CA GLY A 115 0.19 -17.89 -10.85
C GLY A 115 0.19 -16.67 -9.92
N ARG A 116 1.23 -15.83 -10.00
CA ARG A 116 1.37 -14.60 -9.23
C ARG A 116 2.21 -13.58 -10.00
N PRO A 117 1.93 -12.28 -9.90
CA PRO A 117 2.74 -11.24 -10.55
C PRO A 117 4.21 -11.35 -10.17
N HIS A 118 5.08 -10.89 -11.08
CA HIS A 118 6.50 -10.75 -10.80
C HIS A 118 6.72 -9.83 -9.59
N ASP A 119 7.47 -10.31 -8.60
CA ASP A 119 7.78 -9.58 -7.37
C ASP A 119 9.26 -9.21 -7.35
N VAL A 120 9.55 -7.95 -7.06
CA VAL A 120 10.92 -7.45 -6.88
C VAL A 120 11.52 -7.91 -5.55
N CYS A 121 10.69 -8.39 -4.63
CA CYS A 121 11.14 -8.96 -3.39
C CYS A 121 11.74 -10.35 -3.63
N ILE A 122 13.07 -10.42 -3.58
CA ILE A 122 13.78 -11.69 -3.43
C ILE A 122 13.41 -12.20 -2.04
N GLY A 123 12.57 -13.23 -1.97
CA GLY A 123 12.11 -13.82 -0.71
C GLY A 123 13.31 -14.04 0.23
N GLY A 124 13.32 -13.30 1.33
CA GLY A 124 14.35 -13.42 2.35
C GLY A 124 14.06 -14.63 3.21
N ARG A 125 15.06 -15.07 3.98
CA ARG A 125 14.87 -16.12 4.98
C ARG A 125 14.06 -15.65 6.19
N TRP A 126 13.92 -14.33 6.34
CA TRP A 126 13.31 -13.71 7.52
C TRP A 126 11.79 -13.79 7.55
N GLN A 127 11.12 -13.83 6.38
CA GLN A 127 9.66 -13.75 6.29
C GLN A 127 8.96 -14.87 7.05
N GLU A 128 9.34 -16.12 6.79
CA GLU A 128 8.74 -17.30 7.44
C GLU A 128 9.08 -17.37 8.92
N SER A 129 10.35 -17.12 9.27
CA SER A 129 10.80 -17.12 10.68
C SER A 129 10.12 -16.02 11.49
N TYR A 130 9.92 -14.83 10.91
CA TYR A 130 9.22 -13.75 11.57
C TYR A 130 7.72 -14.03 11.71
N ALA A 131 7.08 -14.61 10.69
CA ALA A 131 5.68 -15.01 10.75
C ALA A 131 5.42 -16.01 11.88
N GLU A 132 6.31 -16.99 12.05
CA GLU A 132 6.27 -17.96 13.16
C GLU A 132 6.51 -17.30 14.52
N LEU A 133 7.52 -16.42 14.63
CA LEU A 133 7.77 -15.66 15.86
C LEU A 133 6.55 -14.83 16.27
N HIS A 134 5.95 -14.14 15.30
CA HIS A 134 4.79 -13.28 15.49
C HIS A 134 3.57 -14.09 15.95
N SER A 135 3.26 -15.22 15.29
CA SER A 135 2.11 -16.06 15.69
C SER A 135 2.27 -16.61 17.11
N GLN A 136 3.46 -17.11 17.46
CA GLN A 136 3.74 -17.67 18.78
C GLN A 136 3.60 -16.61 19.89
N MET A 137 4.03 -15.37 19.64
CA MET A 137 3.86 -14.27 20.60
C MET A 137 2.40 -13.86 20.77
N LEU A 138 1.62 -13.76 19.68
CA LEU A 138 0.19 -13.45 19.77
C LEU A 138 -0.60 -14.52 20.53
N ALA A 139 -0.21 -15.79 20.38
CA ALA A 139 -0.81 -16.94 21.05
C ALA A 139 -0.28 -17.18 22.49
N LEU A 140 0.65 -16.35 22.97
CA LEU A 140 1.34 -16.53 24.27
C LEU A 140 2.08 -17.87 24.41
N GLU A 141 2.51 -18.46 23.29
CA GLU A 141 3.34 -19.66 23.22
C GLU A 141 4.83 -19.34 23.40
N ARG A 142 5.20 -18.07 23.27
CA ARG A 142 6.53 -17.50 23.50
C ARG A 142 6.43 -16.28 24.41
N GLU A 143 7.53 -15.95 25.09
CA GLU A 143 7.65 -14.71 25.88
C GLU A 143 7.25 -13.49 25.01
N PRO A 144 6.22 -12.74 25.42
CA PRO A 144 5.65 -11.68 24.60
C PRO A 144 6.54 -10.44 24.57
N LYS A 145 6.99 -10.05 23.36
CA LYS A 145 7.53 -8.71 23.09
C LYS A 145 6.73 -8.06 21.95
N LEU A 146 6.31 -6.81 22.14
CA LEU A 146 5.42 -6.11 21.23
C LEU A 146 6.00 -4.76 20.81
N LEU A 147 5.89 -4.47 19.53
CA LEU A 147 6.07 -3.15 18.95
C LEU A 147 4.77 -2.72 18.29
N GLU A 148 4.18 -1.65 18.81
CA GLU A 148 2.88 -1.15 18.38
C GLU A 148 3.04 0.21 17.69
N TYR A 149 2.58 0.32 16.45
CA TYR A 149 2.28 1.60 15.83
C TYR A 149 0.91 2.07 16.34
N ALA A 150 0.83 3.27 16.90
CA ALA A 150 -0.42 3.82 17.42
C ALA A 150 -0.71 5.20 16.82
N CYS A 151 -1.86 5.30 16.16
CA CYS A 151 -2.49 6.56 15.80
C CYS A 151 -3.78 6.74 16.60
N ILE A 152 -3.67 7.51 17.68
CA ILE A 152 -4.70 7.63 18.72
C ILE A 152 -5.48 8.93 18.52
N ARG A 153 -6.78 8.89 18.80
CA ARG A 153 -7.65 10.06 18.70
C ARG A 153 -7.19 11.17 19.65
N GLY A 154 -7.32 12.43 19.22
CA GLY A 154 -7.08 13.61 20.06
C GLY A 154 -5.61 13.91 20.39
N HIS A 155 -4.67 13.06 19.96
CA HIS A 155 -3.24 13.36 19.95
C HIS A 155 -2.81 13.90 18.58
N HIS A 156 -1.74 14.70 18.53
CA HIS A 156 -1.21 15.34 17.31
C HIS A 156 -1.25 14.40 16.08
N PRO A 157 -1.65 14.88 14.89
CA PRO A 157 -2.04 14.03 13.78
C PRO A 157 -0.88 13.14 13.33
N CYS A 158 -1.13 11.84 13.11
CA CYS A 158 -0.15 10.91 12.55
C CYS A 158 0.12 11.13 11.06
N GLY A 159 -0.31 12.28 10.53
CA GLY A 159 -0.33 12.63 9.12
C GLY A 159 -1.35 11.85 8.28
N GLY A 160 -1.26 12.07 6.97
CA GLY A 160 -2.05 11.38 5.95
C GLY A 160 -1.57 9.94 5.73
N LEU A 161 -2.15 9.23 4.75
CA LEU A 161 -1.81 7.83 4.48
C LEU A 161 -0.30 7.62 4.30
N ALA A 162 0.38 8.49 3.55
CA ALA A 162 1.80 8.35 3.27
C ALA A 162 2.66 8.41 4.54
N ASP A 163 2.35 9.33 5.45
CA ASP A 163 3.04 9.49 6.72
C ASP A 163 2.85 8.28 7.64
N ARG A 164 1.63 7.73 7.66
CA ARG A 164 1.34 6.50 8.40
C ARG A 164 2.08 5.32 7.82
N LEU A 165 2.09 5.15 6.49
CA LEU A 165 2.82 4.07 5.85
C LEU A 165 4.33 4.17 6.08
N LEU A 166 4.89 5.38 6.15
CA LEU A 166 6.28 5.61 6.56
C LEU A 166 6.56 5.07 7.96
N GLY A 167 5.73 5.48 8.93
CA GLY A 167 5.87 5.06 10.32
C GLY A 167 5.68 3.56 10.49
N ILE A 168 4.58 3.02 9.95
CA ILE A 168 4.21 1.59 9.99
C ILE A 168 5.33 0.74 9.40
N THR A 169 5.81 1.04 8.19
CA THR A 169 6.84 0.22 7.52
C THR A 169 8.16 0.27 8.28
N SER A 170 8.48 1.42 8.87
CA SER A 170 9.71 1.57 9.67
C SER A 170 9.63 0.78 10.97
N LEU A 171 8.52 0.87 11.70
CA LEU A 171 8.34 0.09 12.92
C LEU A 171 8.25 -1.41 12.63
N PHE A 172 7.65 -1.80 11.52
CA PHE A 172 7.66 -3.20 11.08
C PHE A 172 9.08 -3.71 10.79
N LEU A 173 9.96 -2.88 10.21
CA LEU A 173 11.37 -3.26 10.11
C LEU A 173 11.98 -3.49 11.50
N TYR A 174 11.76 -2.57 12.44
CA TYR A 174 12.35 -2.69 13.77
C TYR A 174 11.73 -3.80 14.61
N SER A 175 10.48 -4.22 14.36
CA SER A 175 9.90 -5.39 15.01
C SER A 175 10.62 -6.67 14.57
N ILE A 176 11.01 -6.77 13.30
CA ILE A 176 11.84 -7.88 12.79
C ILE A 176 13.23 -7.83 13.44
N LEU A 177 13.88 -6.67 13.49
CA LEU A 177 15.25 -6.52 13.99
C LEU A 177 15.41 -6.71 15.51
N THR A 178 14.30 -6.66 16.24
CA THR A 178 14.27 -6.75 17.71
C THR A 178 13.42 -7.93 18.20
N ASP A 179 13.03 -8.85 17.31
CA ASP A 179 12.27 -10.06 17.63
C ASP A 179 10.96 -9.75 18.38
N ARG A 180 10.14 -8.84 17.85
CA ARG A 180 8.87 -8.42 18.44
C ARG A 180 7.70 -8.76 17.53
N ALA A 181 6.58 -9.15 18.12
CA ALA A 181 5.29 -9.06 17.43
C ALA A 181 5.01 -7.61 17.04
N PHE A 182 4.33 -7.42 15.91
CA PHE A 182 4.00 -6.10 15.39
C PHE A 182 2.49 -5.88 15.33
N SER A 183 2.02 -4.71 15.78
CA SER A 183 0.61 -4.36 15.71
C SER A 183 0.38 -2.92 15.26
N ILE A 184 -0.78 -2.70 14.65
CA ILE A 184 -1.24 -1.39 14.17
C ILE A 184 -2.54 -1.06 14.90
N SER A 185 -2.48 -0.04 15.75
CA SER A 185 -3.63 0.54 16.44
C SER A 185 -3.96 1.89 15.79
N THR A 186 -5.08 1.95 15.09
CA THR A 186 -5.58 3.21 14.50
C THR A 186 -6.96 3.49 15.05
N GLU A 187 -7.02 4.41 16.01
CA GLU A 187 -8.30 4.89 16.49
C GLU A 187 -8.92 5.78 15.40
N GLY A 188 -10.18 5.49 15.06
CA GLY A 188 -10.98 6.35 14.20
C GLY A 188 -11.11 5.95 12.73
N THR A 189 -10.08 5.36 12.14
CA THR A 189 -10.25 4.62 10.89
C THR A 189 -9.59 3.25 11.06
N PRO A 190 -10.38 2.18 11.16
CA PRO A 190 -9.83 0.85 11.31
C PRO A 190 -8.97 0.46 10.11
N PHE A 191 -7.67 0.30 10.32
CA PHE A 191 -6.73 0.02 9.25
C PHE A 191 -7.01 -1.34 8.59
N ASP A 192 -7.53 -2.27 9.38
CA ASP A 192 -8.00 -3.60 8.96
C ASP A 192 -9.28 -3.58 8.14
N LEU A 193 -9.97 -2.45 7.98
CA LEU A 193 -11.06 -2.29 7.02
C LEU A 193 -10.61 -1.79 5.64
N VAL A 194 -9.39 -1.24 5.53
CA VAL A 194 -8.84 -0.72 4.26
C VAL A 194 -7.67 -1.54 3.72
N PHE A 195 -7.00 -2.32 4.57
CA PHE A 195 -5.99 -3.29 4.19
C PHE A 195 -6.31 -4.70 4.72
N ASP A 196 -5.90 -5.69 3.96
CA ASP A 196 -5.70 -7.06 4.40
C ASP A 196 -4.22 -7.29 4.73
N SER A 197 -3.94 -8.32 5.52
CA SER A 197 -2.58 -8.84 5.68
C SER A 197 -2.13 -9.56 4.41
N ALA A 198 -0.84 -9.54 4.09
CA ALA A 198 -0.30 -10.41 3.03
C ALA A 198 -0.30 -11.90 3.42
N GLY A 199 -0.77 -12.23 4.63
CA GLY A 199 -0.87 -13.59 5.15
C GLY A 199 0.27 -13.99 6.08
N LEU A 200 1.29 -13.13 6.29
CA LEU A 200 2.46 -13.43 7.13
C LEU A 200 2.50 -12.70 8.48
N VAL A 201 1.65 -11.70 8.70
CA VAL A 201 1.61 -10.95 9.95
C VAL A 201 0.17 -10.58 10.25
N ASP A 202 -0.36 -11.01 11.41
CA ASP A 202 -1.60 -10.47 11.94
C ASP A 202 -1.30 -9.23 12.79
N TRP A 203 -1.37 -8.07 12.15
CA TRP A 203 -1.11 -6.80 12.81
C TRP A 203 -2.35 -6.20 13.50
N SER A 204 -3.46 -6.94 13.57
CA SER A 204 -4.70 -6.41 14.12
C SER A 204 -4.60 -6.09 15.61
N GLN A 205 -5.27 -5.01 16.00
CA GLN A 205 -5.40 -4.55 17.37
C GLN A 205 -6.89 -4.32 17.66
N ARG A 206 -7.24 -4.15 18.93
CA ARG A 206 -8.57 -3.65 19.33
C ARG A 206 -8.87 -2.35 18.61
N PHE A 207 -10.12 -2.23 18.19
CA PHE A 207 -10.62 -0.98 17.62
C PHE A 207 -10.71 0.12 18.69
N ARG A 208 -11.18 -0.23 19.90
CA ARG A 208 -11.25 0.66 21.06
C ARG A 208 -10.63 0.02 22.30
N PRO A 209 -10.24 0.80 23.32
CA PRO A 209 -9.72 0.26 24.57
C PRO A 209 -10.63 -0.77 25.25
N ASP A 210 -11.95 -0.60 25.10
CA ASP A 210 -13.03 -1.43 25.64
C ASP A 210 -13.53 -2.53 24.69
N SER A 211 -13.08 -2.54 23.44
CA SER A 211 -13.38 -3.60 22.47
C SER A 211 -12.76 -4.94 22.86
N THR A 212 -13.38 -6.03 22.41
CA THR A 212 -12.81 -7.37 22.56
C THR A 212 -11.46 -7.45 21.84
N SER A 213 -10.48 -8.05 22.51
CA SER A 213 -9.16 -8.27 21.94
C SER A 213 -9.18 -9.32 20.81
N PRO A 214 -8.53 -9.07 19.66
CA PRO A 214 -8.36 -10.13 18.65
C PRO A 214 -7.36 -11.20 19.09
N HIS A 215 -6.48 -10.90 20.05
CA HIS A 215 -5.46 -11.83 20.57
C HIS A 215 -5.31 -11.73 22.09
N ALA A 216 -5.10 -12.86 22.76
CA ALA A 216 -4.93 -12.93 24.21
C ALA A 216 -3.76 -12.08 24.74
N LEU A 217 -2.73 -11.87 23.90
CA LEU A 217 -1.59 -11.00 24.19
C LEU A 217 -2.01 -9.63 24.77
N TYR A 218 -3.00 -8.97 24.17
CA TYR A 218 -3.35 -7.60 24.56
C TYR A 218 -4.11 -7.54 25.90
N ASP A 219 -4.66 -8.66 26.37
CA ASP A 219 -5.31 -8.78 27.69
C ASP A 219 -4.31 -9.08 28.81
N ASN A 220 -3.04 -9.33 28.47
CA ASN A 220 -2.02 -9.64 29.45
C ASN A 220 -1.63 -8.39 30.25
N LYS A 221 -2.08 -8.34 31.51
CA LYS A 221 -1.82 -7.25 32.45
C LYS A 221 -0.39 -7.23 33.00
N THR A 222 0.40 -8.27 32.79
CA THR A 222 1.79 -8.32 33.28
C THR A 222 2.75 -7.57 32.37
N LEU A 223 2.35 -7.27 31.12
CA LEU A 223 3.20 -6.60 30.15
C LEU A 223 3.34 -5.12 30.48
N GLU A 224 4.57 -4.68 30.74
CA GLU A 224 4.85 -3.26 30.95
C GLU A 224 4.81 -2.48 29.63
N ARG A 225 3.84 -1.57 29.52
CA ARG A 225 3.68 -0.72 28.34
C ARG A 225 4.48 0.57 28.49
N THR A 226 5.50 0.72 27.65
CA THR A 226 6.23 1.97 27.46
C THR A 226 5.65 2.73 26.27
N LYS A 227 5.37 4.02 26.48
CA LYS A 227 4.92 4.92 25.42
C LYS A 227 6.07 5.79 24.95
N THR A 228 6.20 5.93 23.65
CA THR A 228 7.09 6.90 23.02
C THR A 228 6.35 7.52 21.86
N GLY A 229 6.71 8.74 21.46
CA GLY A 229 6.02 9.40 20.36
C GLY A 229 6.89 10.43 19.69
N PHE A 230 6.80 10.50 18.37
CA PHE A 230 7.72 11.24 17.54
C PHE A 230 7.00 11.82 16.33
N HIS A 231 6.49 13.03 16.51
CA HIS A 231 5.93 13.81 15.41
C HIS A 231 6.98 14.79 14.89
N ASP A 232 7.13 14.84 13.57
CA ASP A 232 7.97 15.81 12.88
C ASP A 232 9.44 15.89 13.29
N MET A 233 10.01 14.77 13.74
CA MET A 233 11.43 14.74 14.07
C MET A 233 12.33 15.05 12.88
N TRP A 234 13.42 15.74 13.20
CA TRP A 234 14.53 15.97 12.30
C TRP A 234 15.41 14.73 12.18
N ALA A 235 16.21 14.67 11.12
CA ALA A 235 17.08 13.54 10.82
C ALA A 235 18.10 13.26 11.93
N GLU A 236 18.56 14.33 12.58
CA GLU A 236 19.60 14.34 13.62
C GLU A 236 19.13 13.66 14.91
N ASP A 237 17.83 13.65 15.18
CA ASP A 237 17.23 12.98 16.34
C ASP A 237 16.81 11.54 16.01
N LEU A 238 16.39 11.32 14.76
CA LEU A 238 15.86 10.04 14.29
C LEU A 238 16.94 8.94 14.25
N ASP A 239 18.14 9.25 13.74
CA ASP A 239 19.21 8.26 13.59
C ASP A 239 19.75 7.75 14.93
N PRO A 240 20.14 8.62 15.89
CA PRO A 240 20.62 8.16 17.18
C PRO A 240 19.55 7.39 17.96
N PHE A 241 18.28 7.78 17.82
CA PHE A 241 17.16 7.07 18.44
C PHE A 241 17.08 5.63 17.93
N PHE A 242 16.97 5.45 16.61
CA PHE A 242 16.78 4.13 16.02
C PHE A 242 18.01 3.23 16.11
N SER A 243 19.21 3.82 16.13
CA SER A 243 20.46 3.09 16.42
C SER A 243 20.40 2.42 17.79
N LYS A 244 19.96 3.16 18.82
CA LYS A 244 19.79 2.63 20.19
C LYS A 244 18.57 1.72 20.32
N PHE A 245 17.49 2.01 19.60
CA PHE A 245 16.25 1.23 19.69
C PHE A 245 16.45 -0.22 19.21
N ALA A 246 17.44 -0.48 18.34
CA ALA A 246 17.82 -1.82 17.92
C ALA A 246 18.31 -2.74 19.07
N GLU A 247 18.57 -2.18 20.25
CA GLU A 247 18.96 -2.86 21.49
C GLU A 247 17.89 -2.73 22.59
N ASN A 248 16.69 -2.27 22.25
CA ASN A 248 15.63 -2.03 23.23
C ASN A 248 15.09 -3.34 23.82
N GLU A 249 15.01 -3.41 25.15
CA GLU A 249 14.56 -4.59 25.90
C GLU A 249 13.16 -4.42 26.54
N HIS A 250 12.48 -3.28 26.39
CA HIS A 250 11.14 -3.12 26.97
C HIS A 250 10.18 -4.14 26.37
N GLU A 251 9.33 -4.79 27.14
CA GLU A 251 8.46 -5.85 26.61
C GLU A 251 7.46 -5.29 25.60
N TRP A 252 6.77 -4.20 25.92
CA TRP A 252 5.82 -3.54 25.03
C TRP A 252 6.21 -2.09 24.81
N THR A 253 6.62 -1.75 23.58
CA THR A 253 6.80 -0.35 23.17
C THR A 253 5.70 0.08 22.22
N ARG A 254 4.98 1.14 22.59
CA ARG A 254 3.97 1.81 21.76
C ARG A 254 4.51 3.12 21.23
N PHE A 255 4.53 3.26 19.91
CA PHE A 255 4.86 4.50 19.20
C PHE A 255 3.59 5.26 18.87
N GLU A 256 3.31 6.29 19.66
CA GLU A 256 2.22 7.23 19.41
C GLU A 256 2.70 8.28 18.38
N THR A 257 1.89 8.58 17.37
CA THR A 257 2.09 9.70 16.41
C THR A 257 3.35 9.67 15.53
N PHE A 258 3.92 8.49 15.26
CA PHE A 258 5.13 8.38 14.44
C PHE A 258 4.89 8.58 12.93
N ASN A 259 5.33 9.72 12.39
CA ASN A 259 5.10 10.14 10.99
C ASN A 259 6.39 10.22 10.15
N ARG A 260 7.45 9.48 10.52
CA ARG A 260 8.77 9.54 9.87
C ARG A 260 9.24 8.15 9.41
N GLY A 261 10.18 8.15 8.47
CA GLY A 261 10.73 6.94 7.85
C GLY A 261 12.16 6.62 8.27
N ALA A 262 12.41 5.39 8.72
CA ALA A 262 13.75 4.90 9.12
C ALA A 262 14.30 3.78 8.21
N VAL A 263 13.49 3.17 7.34
CA VAL A 263 13.88 1.99 6.54
C VAL A 263 15.19 2.19 5.76
N PHE A 264 15.29 3.22 4.92
CA PHE A 264 16.52 3.45 4.15
C PHE A 264 17.68 3.96 5.01
N ARG A 265 17.37 4.64 6.10
CA ARG A 265 18.37 5.18 7.03
C ARG A 265 19.08 4.06 7.78
N ALA A 266 18.33 3.01 8.14
CA ALA A 266 18.84 1.82 8.83
C ALA A 266 20.01 1.15 8.11
N PHE A 267 20.08 1.22 6.77
CA PHE A 267 21.22 0.70 5.99
C PHE A 267 22.53 1.48 6.18
N ARG A 268 22.48 2.65 6.82
CA ARG A 268 23.64 3.50 7.09
C ARG A 268 24.00 3.56 8.58
N LEU A 269 23.17 2.99 9.44
CA LEU A 269 23.41 2.96 10.88
C LEU A 269 24.37 1.79 11.22
N PRO A 270 25.54 2.04 11.83
CA PRO A 270 26.53 1.00 12.11
C PRO A 270 26.00 -0.18 12.93
N GLU A 271 25.08 0.07 13.86
CA GLU A 271 24.49 -0.92 14.76
C GLU A 271 23.40 -1.77 14.08
N VAL A 272 22.83 -1.27 12.97
CA VAL A 272 21.65 -1.86 12.32
C VAL A 272 21.99 -2.49 10.97
N ALA A 273 22.89 -1.87 10.20
CA ALA A 273 23.27 -2.34 8.87
C ALA A 273 23.78 -3.80 8.84
N PRO A 274 24.57 -4.30 9.82
CA PRO A 274 24.94 -5.70 9.86
C PRO A 274 23.73 -6.64 10.00
N LYS A 275 22.76 -6.31 10.85
CA LYS A 275 21.53 -7.10 11.03
C LYS A 275 20.72 -7.17 9.74
N LEU A 276 20.64 -6.06 8.99
CA LEU A 276 19.96 -6.05 7.68
C LEU A 276 20.65 -6.95 6.66
N ALA A 277 21.99 -6.98 6.66
CA ALA A 277 22.77 -7.84 5.79
C ALA A 277 22.55 -9.33 6.12
N ASP A 278 22.46 -9.69 7.40
CA ASP A 278 22.18 -11.06 7.85
C ASP A 278 20.78 -11.56 7.41
N LEU A 279 19.82 -10.64 7.26
CA LEU A 279 18.47 -10.91 6.75
C LEU A 279 18.39 -10.91 5.22
N ASP A 280 19.53 -10.76 4.51
CA ASP A 280 19.61 -10.61 3.06
C ASP A 280 18.77 -9.43 2.52
N MET A 281 18.50 -8.41 3.34
CA MET A 281 17.76 -7.23 2.93
C MET A 281 18.64 -6.28 2.11
N ARG A 282 18.06 -5.69 1.05
CA ARG A 282 18.75 -4.72 0.19
C ARG A 282 18.05 -3.38 0.25
N MET A 283 18.81 -2.29 0.38
CA MET A 283 18.26 -0.94 0.42
C MET A 283 17.31 -0.65 -0.75
N SER A 284 17.60 -1.17 -1.95
CA SER A 284 16.80 -0.94 -3.16
C SER A 284 15.41 -1.60 -3.14
N THR A 285 15.22 -2.67 -2.36
CA THR A 285 13.97 -3.45 -2.35
C THR A 285 13.35 -3.59 -0.96
N ALA A 286 14.05 -3.22 0.12
CA ALA A 286 13.60 -3.44 1.49
C ALA A 286 12.24 -2.82 1.78
N TYR A 287 12.00 -1.57 1.35
CA TYR A 287 10.71 -0.92 1.57
C TYR A 287 9.58 -1.66 0.85
N SER A 288 9.79 -2.01 -0.42
CA SER A 288 8.83 -2.80 -1.20
C SER A 288 8.55 -4.15 -0.54
N CYS A 289 9.59 -4.88 -0.14
CA CYS A 289 9.46 -6.16 0.57
C CYS A 289 8.64 -6.02 1.85
N LEU A 290 9.03 -5.10 2.74
CA LEU A 290 8.35 -4.90 4.03
C LEU A 290 6.87 -4.57 3.83
N LEU A 291 6.57 -3.59 2.97
CA LEU A 291 5.21 -3.15 2.74
C LEU A 291 4.36 -4.23 2.06
N ASN A 292 4.91 -4.94 1.06
CA ASN A 292 4.21 -6.04 0.38
C ASN A 292 4.00 -7.27 1.26
N GLN A 293 4.84 -7.49 2.28
CA GLN A 293 4.62 -8.58 3.25
C GLN A 293 3.64 -8.20 4.37
N LEU A 294 3.41 -6.90 4.57
CA LEU A 294 2.54 -6.41 5.63
C LEU A 294 1.11 -6.15 5.14
N LEU A 295 0.97 -5.46 4.00
CA LEU A 295 -0.31 -4.89 3.55
C LEU A 295 -0.68 -5.32 2.12
N ARG A 296 -1.96 -5.66 1.96
CA ARG A 296 -2.63 -5.86 0.68
C ARG A 296 -3.88 -4.98 0.63
N PRO A 297 -4.13 -4.23 -0.45
CA PRO A 297 -5.41 -3.55 -0.61
C PRO A 297 -6.56 -4.56 -0.53
N LYS A 298 -7.74 -4.12 -0.07
CA LYS A 298 -8.93 -4.98 -0.04
C LYS A 298 -9.30 -5.46 -1.45
N PRO A 299 -10.03 -6.60 -1.58
CA PRO A 299 -10.41 -7.16 -2.87
C PRO A 299 -11.06 -6.16 -3.83
N THR A 300 -11.98 -5.32 -3.35
CA THR A 300 -12.65 -4.31 -4.19
C THR A 300 -11.69 -3.23 -4.70
N SER A 301 -10.73 -2.78 -3.86
CA SER A 301 -9.62 -1.92 -4.32
C SER A 301 -8.72 -2.62 -5.30
N LEU A 302 -8.35 -3.88 -5.07
CA LEU A 302 -7.52 -4.66 -5.99
C LEU A 302 -8.19 -4.80 -7.36
N ASP A 303 -9.49 -5.07 -7.42
CA ASP A 303 -10.25 -5.14 -8.68
C ASP A 303 -10.17 -3.80 -9.44
N PHE A 304 -10.39 -2.68 -8.75
CA PHE A 304 -10.27 -1.35 -9.34
C PHE A 304 -8.83 -1.05 -9.82
N ILE A 305 -7.83 -1.26 -8.97
CA ILE A 305 -6.40 -1.09 -9.29
C ILE A 305 -6.01 -1.93 -10.53
N THR A 306 -6.53 -3.16 -10.64
CA THR A 306 -6.21 -4.07 -11.75
C THR A 306 -6.72 -3.54 -13.09
N ASN A 307 -7.80 -2.75 -13.12
CA ASN A 307 -8.29 -2.15 -14.36
C ASN A 307 -7.25 -1.27 -15.05
N TYR A 308 -6.46 -0.54 -14.27
CA TYR A 308 -5.38 0.32 -14.74
C TYR A 308 -4.08 -0.46 -14.94
N THR A 309 -3.63 -1.19 -13.91
CA THR A 309 -2.33 -1.87 -13.96
C THR A 309 -2.27 -3.00 -14.98
N SER A 310 -3.42 -3.57 -15.39
CA SER A 310 -3.49 -4.52 -16.50
C SER A 310 -3.15 -3.90 -17.85
N VAL A 311 -3.48 -2.62 -18.07
CA VAL A 311 -3.06 -1.85 -19.25
C VAL A 311 -1.58 -1.51 -19.16
N PHE A 312 -1.13 -1.06 -17.98
CA PHE A 312 0.27 -0.73 -17.74
C PHE A 312 1.19 -1.94 -17.83
N SER A 313 0.67 -3.17 -17.73
CA SER A 313 1.50 -4.38 -17.85
C SER A 313 1.65 -4.89 -19.29
N LEU A 314 0.91 -4.33 -20.24
CA LEU A 314 0.98 -4.78 -21.63
C LEU A 314 2.38 -4.49 -22.23
N PRO A 315 2.99 -5.44 -22.96
CA PRO A 315 4.27 -5.21 -23.64
C PRO A 315 4.22 -4.03 -24.62
N SER A 316 3.07 -3.79 -25.23
CA SER A 316 2.80 -2.70 -26.18
C SER A 316 2.51 -1.35 -25.51
N THR A 317 2.50 -1.25 -24.18
CA THR A 317 2.27 0.01 -23.46
C THR A 317 3.54 0.44 -22.76
N PHE A 318 3.88 1.73 -22.82
CA PHE A 318 4.87 2.38 -21.96
C PHE A 318 4.15 3.44 -21.10
N SER A 319 4.17 3.25 -19.78
CA SER A 319 3.40 4.05 -18.84
C SER A 319 4.30 4.94 -17.97
N VAL A 320 3.99 6.23 -17.91
CA VAL A 320 4.64 7.18 -17.00
C VAL A 320 3.61 7.69 -15.99
N GLY A 321 3.80 7.40 -14.72
CA GLY A 321 3.05 8.02 -13.63
C GLY A 321 3.55 9.43 -13.40
N ILE A 322 2.65 10.41 -13.33
CA ILE A 322 2.95 11.80 -13.00
C ILE A 322 2.19 12.15 -11.73
N GLN A 323 2.89 12.39 -10.62
CA GLN A 323 2.31 12.83 -9.36
C GLN A 323 2.70 14.29 -9.10
N ILE A 324 1.69 15.16 -9.06
CA ILE A 324 1.85 16.60 -8.79
C ILE A 324 1.11 16.92 -7.50
N ARG A 325 1.83 17.43 -6.51
CA ARG A 325 1.27 17.98 -5.27
C ARG A 325 1.21 19.50 -5.41
N THR A 326 0.00 20.05 -5.39
CA THR A 326 -0.27 21.48 -5.53
C THR A 326 -0.47 22.19 -4.18
N GLY A 327 -0.73 21.41 -3.11
CA GLY A 327 -0.82 21.89 -1.73
C GLY A 327 -2.26 21.86 -1.21
N ASP A 328 -2.43 21.83 0.12
CA ASP A 328 -3.76 21.68 0.74
C ASP A 328 -4.71 22.84 0.45
N GLU A 329 -4.15 24.02 0.20
CA GLU A 329 -4.91 25.20 -0.20
C GLU A 329 -5.73 24.93 -1.49
N SER A 330 -5.19 24.14 -2.43
CA SER A 330 -5.89 23.76 -3.67
C SER A 330 -7.06 22.81 -3.45
N LEU A 331 -7.13 22.13 -2.30
CA LEU A 331 -8.23 21.25 -1.95
C LEU A 331 -9.40 22.00 -1.29
N VAL A 332 -9.12 23.16 -0.68
CA VAL A 332 -10.12 23.93 0.07
C VAL A 332 -10.54 25.23 -0.63
N SER A 333 -9.70 25.75 -1.52
CA SER A 333 -9.90 27.03 -2.21
C SER A 333 -9.95 26.85 -3.72
N GLY A 334 -11.14 27.02 -4.30
CA GLY A 334 -11.34 26.96 -5.75
C GLY A 334 -10.48 27.98 -6.52
N ASP A 335 -10.30 29.19 -5.99
CA ASP A 335 -9.44 30.20 -6.63
C ASP A 335 -7.98 29.75 -6.67
N THR A 336 -7.51 29.03 -5.65
CA THR A 336 -6.15 28.48 -5.62
C THR A 336 -6.04 27.28 -6.55
N ASP A 337 -7.06 26.43 -6.60
CA ASP A 337 -7.12 25.29 -7.52
C ASP A 337 -7.04 25.73 -8.99
N LEU A 338 -7.78 26.78 -9.36
CA LEU A 338 -7.81 27.36 -10.71
C LEU A 338 -6.44 27.84 -11.20
N MET A 339 -5.49 28.10 -10.30
CA MET A 339 -4.14 28.49 -10.71
C MET A 339 -3.26 27.31 -11.15
N ASN A 340 -3.68 26.06 -10.93
CA ASN A 340 -2.91 24.87 -11.27
C ASN A 340 -3.27 24.35 -12.67
N THR A 341 -2.46 24.73 -13.65
CA THR A 341 -2.64 24.35 -15.06
C THR A 341 -1.47 23.52 -15.58
N VAL A 342 -1.65 22.88 -16.73
CA VAL A 342 -0.57 22.18 -17.44
C VAL A 342 0.58 23.13 -17.75
N GLU A 343 0.29 24.38 -18.13
CA GLU A 343 1.32 25.40 -18.40
C GLU A 343 2.16 25.69 -17.16
N ARG A 344 1.52 25.88 -16.00
CA ARG A 344 2.21 26.17 -14.74
C ARG A 344 3.09 25.01 -14.27
N HIS A 345 2.65 23.78 -14.51
CA HIS A 345 3.36 22.55 -14.13
C HIS A 345 4.01 21.85 -15.33
N SER A 346 4.33 22.62 -16.38
CA SER A 346 4.84 22.12 -17.67
C SER A 346 6.08 21.24 -17.53
N GLN A 347 6.95 21.52 -16.56
CA GLN A 347 8.15 20.74 -16.28
C GLN A 347 7.86 19.24 -16.05
N PHE A 348 6.70 18.89 -15.48
CA PHE A 348 6.33 17.49 -15.28
C PHE A 348 5.98 16.80 -16.60
N PHE A 349 5.19 17.47 -17.45
CA PHE A 349 4.75 16.93 -18.74
C PHE A 349 5.89 16.89 -19.75
N GLU A 350 6.72 17.92 -19.82
CA GLU A 350 7.94 17.94 -20.64
C GLU A 350 8.90 16.82 -20.21
N CYS A 351 9.07 16.61 -18.90
CA CYS A 351 9.90 15.50 -18.40
C CYS A 351 9.29 14.14 -18.78
N ALA A 352 7.97 13.98 -18.72
CA ALA A 352 7.30 12.75 -19.13
C ALA A 352 7.51 12.43 -20.62
N GLU A 353 7.43 13.46 -21.48
CA GLU A 353 7.73 13.32 -22.91
C GLU A 353 9.19 12.95 -23.15
N GLN A 354 10.14 13.58 -22.45
CA GLN A 354 11.56 13.25 -22.55
C GLN A 354 11.82 11.80 -22.11
N VAL A 355 11.24 11.36 -21.00
CA VAL A 355 11.32 9.97 -20.52
C VAL A 355 10.75 9.02 -21.57
N ALA A 356 9.55 9.28 -22.07
CA ALA A 356 8.92 8.43 -23.08
C ALA A 356 9.76 8.36 -24.37
N SER A 357 10.26 9.50 -24.86
CA SER A 357 11.12 9.53 -26.06
C SER A 357 12.45 8.78 -25.88
N THR A 358 12.95 8.71 -24.65
CA THR A 358 14.23 8.05 -24.33
C THR A 358 14.08 6.55 -24.11
N TYR A 359 13.02 6.12 -23.41
CA TYR A 359 12.90 4.76 -22.89
C TYR A 359 11.80 3.92 -23.54
N ALA A 360 10.79 4.54 -24.18
CA ALA A 360 9.77 3.78 -24.87
C ALA A 360 10.33 3.16 -26.15
N ILE A 361 9.96 1.90 -26.40
CA ILE A 361 10.25 1.24 -27.67
C ILE A 361 9.29 1.80 -28.73
N PRO A 362 9.72 2.04 -29.99
CA PRO A 362 8.88 2.65 -31.03
C PRO A 362 7.52 2.00 -31.27
N SER A 363 7.37 0.71 -30.94
CA SER A 363 6.10 -0.02 -31.08
C SER A 363 5.16 0.13 -29.86
N GLN A 364 5.55 0.87 -28.82
CA GLN A 364 4.75 1.06 -27.62
C GLN A 364 3.85 2.29 -27.71
N LYS A 365 2.61 2.14 -27.29
CA LYS A 365 1.68 3.24 -26.98
C LYS A 365 2.12 3.88 -25.67
N ILE A 366 2.22 5.21 -25.64
CA ILE A 366 2.60 5.97 -24.46
C ILE A 366 1.32 6.32 -23.69
N VAL A 367 1.32 6.11 -22.37
CA VAL A 367 0.24 6.52 -21.47
C VAL A 367 0.80 7.26 -20.26
N TYR A 368 0.18 8.38 -19.90
CA TYR A 368 0.51 9.20 -18.74
C TYR A 368 -0.59 9.03 -17.70
N TYR A 369 -0.28 8.42 -16.56
CA TYR A 369 -1.22 8.31 -15.46
C TYR A 369 -1.01 9.50 -14.51
N LEU A 370 -1.95 10.45 -14.50
CA LEU A 370 -1.82 11.68 -13.73
C LEU A 370 -2.53 11.55 -12.38
N VAL A 371 -1.79 11.85 -11.32
CA VAL A 371 -2.26 11.96 -9.94
C VAL A 371 -1.99 13.37 -9.46
N SER A 372 -3.05 14.09 -9.10
CA SER A 372 -2.94 15.46 -8.56
C SER A 372 -3.98 15.70 -7.49
N ASP A 373 -3.65 16.51 -6.49
CA ASP A 373 -4.62 17.06 -5.53
C ASP A 373 -5.43 18.23 -6.11
N SER A 374 -5.09 18.73 -7.30
CA SER A 374 -5.84 19.76 -8.00
C SER A 374 -6.82 19.16 -9.00
N ALA A 375 -8.11 19.47 -8.84
CA ALA A 375 -9.16 19.05 -9.78
C ALA A 375 -9.02 19.81 -11.11
N HIS A 376 -8.77 21.12 -11.04
CA HIS A 376 -8.54 21.95 -12.22
C HIS A 376 -7.39 21.42 -13.08
N LEU A 377 -6.25 21.04 -12.48
CA LEU A 377 -5.10 20.51 -13.21
C LEU A 377 -5.42 19.19 -13.92
N ARG A 378 -6.21 18.31 -13.29
CA ARG A 378 -6.65 17.04 -13.88
C ARG A 378 -7.46 17.28 -15.16
N GLU A 379 -8.44 18.18 -15.10
CA GLU A 379 -9.26 18.54 -16.25
C GLU A 379 -8.44 19.25 -17.34
N ASP A 380 -7.52 20.14 -16.94
CA ASP A 380 -6.67 20.86 -17.86
C ASP A 380 -5.72 19.94 -18.63
N ALA A 381 -5.21 18.89 -17.97
CA ALA A 381 -4.42 17.85 -18.62
C ALA A 381 -5.20 17.09 -19.68
N LEU A 382 -6.46 16.73 -19.42
CA LEU A 382 -7.30 16.08 -20.44
C LEU A 382 -7.53 17.00 -21.66
N ARG A 383 -7.67 18.31 -21.45
CA ARG A 383 -7.81 19.29 -22.55
C ARG A 383 -6.52 19.49 -23.33
N ALA A 384 -5.38 19.53 -22.65
CA ALA A 384 -4.06 19.74 -23.26
C ALA A 384 -3.58 18.51 -24.06
N PHE A 385 -4.01 17.31 -23.68
CA PHE A 385 -3.64 16.04 -24.31
C PHE A 385 -4.86 15.30 -24.90
N PRO A 386 -5.50 15.83 -25.95
CA PRO A 386 -6.73 15.28 -26.52
C PRO A 386 -6.53 13.97 -27.29
N ASP A 387 -5.30 13.52 -27.48
CA ASP A 387 -4.96 12.25 -28.13
C ASP A 387 -5.16 11.02 -27.23
N GLY A 388 -5.71 11.21 -26.03
CA GLY A 388 -6.05 10.13 -25.10
C GLY A 388 -4.84 9.53 -24.38
N LYS A 389 -3.70 10.24 -24.37
CA LYS A 389 -2.50 9.77 -23.66
C LYS A 389 -2.58 9.95 -22.15
N VAL A 390 -3.34 10.93 -21.66
CA VAL A 390 -3.52 11.16 -20.22
C VAL A 390 -4.68 10.33 -19.70
N VAL A 391 -4.44 9.61 -18.60
CA VAL A 391 -5.42 8.77 -17.91
C VAL A 391 -5.51 9.19 -16.44
N LEU A 392 -6.73 9.28 -15.92
CA LEU A 392 -7.05 9.64 -14.53
C LEU A 392 -7.71 8.47 -13.78
N SER A 393 -7.70 8.53 -12.46
CA SER A 393 -8.44 7.60 -11.59
C SER A 393 -9.95 7.86 -11.57
N GLY A 394 -10.38 9.08 -11.87
CA GLY A 394 -11.77 9.53 -11.69
C GLY A 394 -12.15 9.85 -10.24
N PHE A 395 -11.21 9.73 -9.29
CA PHE A 395 -11.48 10.07 -7.89
C PHE A 395 -11.44 11.58 -7.65
N HIS A 396 -12.13 12.01 -6.60
CA HIS A 396 -12.09 13.39 -6.15
C HIS A 396 -10.87 13.58 -5.23
N PRO A 397 -10.05 14.63 -5.46
CA PRO A 397 -8.97 14.96 -4.56
C PRO A 397 -9.45 15.18 -3.12
N GLN A 398 -8.84 14.48 -2.15
CA GLN A 398 -9.15 14.62 -0.73
C GLN A 398 -7.87 14.57 0.12
N HIS A 399 -7.77 15.45 1.12
CA HIS A 399 -6.74 15.35 2.17
C HIS A 399 -7.37 14.80 3.44
N LEU A 400 -7.22 13.50 3.65
CA LEU A 400 -7.72 12.81 4.83
C LEU A 400 -6.76 13.00 6.01
N GLU A 401 -6.89 14.14 6.66
CA GLU A 401 -6.49 14.25 8.06
C GLU A 401 -7.66 13.70 8.90
N LEU A 402 -7.38 12.85 9.89
CA LEU A 402 -8.42 12.25 10.75
C LEU A 402 -9.15 13.36 11.54
N ALA A 403 -10.13 14.00 10.93
CA ALA A 403 -11.02 14.94 11.59
C ALA A 403 -12.20 14.16 12.17
N LEU A 404 -11.96 13.38 13.21
CA LEU A 404 -13.04 12.78 14.00
C LEU A 404 -13.40 13.71 15.13
N THR A 405 -14.27 14.68 14.86
CA THR A 405 -14.95 15.44 15.91
C THR A 405 -15.87 14.50 16.66
N ASP A 406 -15.67 14.34 17.97
CA ASP A 406 -16.71 13.75 18.81
C ASP A 406 -17.90 14.71 18.76
N THR A 407 -19.06 14.21 18.35
CA THR A 407 -20.31 14.79 18.79
C THR A 407 -20.57 14.24 20.20
N GLU A 408 -21.24 15.02 21.06
CA GLU A 408 -21.61 14.57 22.42
C GLU A 408 -22.55 13.33 22.42
N GLU A 409 -22.96 12.83 21.24
CA GLU A 409 -24.02 11.83 21.04
C GLU A 409 -23.54 10.44 20.61
N GLY A 410 -22.24 10.21 20.40
CA GLY A 410 -21.70 8.88 20.04
C GLY A 410 -20.69 8.91 18.89
N MET A 411 -20.40 7.73 18.32
CA MET A 411 -19.48 7.60 17.19
C MET A 411 -20.16 8.04 15.89
N ASP A 412 -19.54 8.98 15.17
CA ASP A 412 -19.98 9.37 13.83
C ASP A 412 -19.62 8.28 12.80
N LEU A 413 -20.45 7.25 12.73
CA LEU A 413 -20.26 6.11 11.83
C LEU A 413 -20.27 6.53 10.36
N ASP A 414 -21.07 7.54 10.00
CA ASP A 414 -21.14 8.04 8.63
C ASP A 414 -19.85 8.81 8.27
N GLY A 415 -19.33 9.63 9.18
CA GLY A 415 -18.02 10.27 9.04
C GLY A 415 -16.88 9.25 8.94
N ILE A 416 -16.92 8.16 9.71
CA ILE A 416 -15.95 7.07 9.59
C ILE A 416 -16.04 6.38 8.22
N ARG A 417 -17.25 6.09 7.73
CA ARG A 417 -17.46 5.50 6.39
C ARG A 417 -16.94 6.41 5.28
N ALA A 418 -17.23 7.70 5.34
CA ALA A 418 -16.70 8.67 4.38
C ALA A 418 -15.15 8.72 4.43
N SER A 419 -14.57 8.65 5.63
CA SER A 419 -13.12 8.58 5.80
C SER A 419 -12.54 7.27 5.26
N LEU A 420 -13.25 6.14 5.40
CA LEU A 420 -12.85 4.86 4.82
C LEU A 420 -12.88 4.93 3.29
N ASP A 421 -13.93 5.50 2.70
CA ASP A 421 -14.08 5.65 1.24
C ASP A 421 -12.92 6.44 0.64
N GLY A 422 -12.61 7.62 1.18
CA GLY A 422 -11.48 8.41 0.67
C GLY A 422 -10.12 7.73 0.92
N MET A 423 -9.96 6.93 1.99
CA MET A 423 -8.73 6.13 2.18
C MET A 423 -8.61 5.06 1.11
N MET A 424 -9.71 4.40 0.76
CA MET A 424 -9.74 3.39 -0.30
C MET A 424 -9.40 3.97 -1.66
N GLU A 425 -9.90 5.18 -1.98
CA GLU A 425 -9.52 5.94 -3.17
C GLU A 425 -8.02 6.28 -3.18
N THR A 426 -7.51 6.80 -2.06
CA THR A 426 -6.08 7.14 -1.89
C THR A 426 -5.19 5.90 -2.08
N ILE A 427 -5.55 4.77 -1.47
CA ILE A 427 -4.84 3.50 -1.60
C ILE A 427 -4.85 3.05 -3.06
N ALA A 428 -6.00 3.10 -3.73
CA ALA A 428 -6.11 2.72 -5.12
C ALA A 428 -5.22 3.59 -6.02
N GLU A 429 -5.22 4.92 -5.89
CA GLU A 429 -4.32 5.81 -6.66
C GLU A 429 -2.85 5.50 -6.42
N ASN A 430 -2.44 5.27 -5.17
CA ASN A 430 -1.07 4.93 -4.82
C ASN A 430 -0.64 3.61 -5.50
N TRP A 431 -1.46 2.57 -5.43
CA TRP A 431 -1.14 1.28 -6.04
C TRP A 431 -1.19 1.31 -7.57
N ILE A 432 -2.08 2.10 -8.16
CA ILE A 432 -2.09 2.31 -9.62
C ILE A 432 -0.80 3.03 -10.06
N PHE A 433 -0.43 4.11 -9.37
CA PHE A 433 0.80 4.86 -9.63
C PHE A 433 2.06 3.98 -9.48
N ALA A 434 2.09 3.11 -8.46
CA ALA A 434 3.15 2.14 -8.25
C ALA A 434 3.30 1.14 -9.43
N GLY A 435 2.23 0.88 -10.17
CA GLY A 435 2.19 -0.05 -11.30
C GLY A 435 2.69 0.52 -12.65
N THR A 436 3.10 1.78 -12.69
CA THR A 436 3.61 2.42 -13.93
C THR A 436 5.07 2.04 -14.22
N ASP A 437 5.51 2.19 -15.48
CA ASP A 437 6.88 1.85 -15.92
C ASP A 437 7.91 2.91 -15.47
N PHE A 438 7.50 4.15 -15.28
CA PHE A 438 8.36 5.25 -14.80
C PHE A 438 7.54 6.24 -13.96
N GLN A 439 8.13 6.88 -12.96
CA GLN A 439 7.41 7.74 -12.01
C GLN A 439 8.06 9.13 -11.91
N LEU A 440 7.26 10.16 -12.15
CA LEU A 440 7.60 11.56 -11.88
C LEU A 440 6.82 12.01 -10.65
N LEU A 441 7.48 12.62 -9.67
CA LEU A 441 6.83 13.01 -8.42
C LEU A 441 7.30 14.37 -7.91
N THR A 442 6.43 15.09 -7.22
CA THR A 442 6.83 16.30 -6.47
C THR A 442 7.77 15.92 -5.32
N TRP A 443 8.96 16.52 -5.28
CA TRP A 443 10.03 16.16 -4.33
C TRP A 443 9.60 16.10 -2.86
N GLN A 444 8.69 16.97 -2.43
CA GLN A 444 8.22 17.04 -1.05
C GLN A 444 6.88 16.31 -0.81
N SER A 445 6.49 15.39 -1.68
CA SER A 445 5.24 14.63 -1.55
C SER A 445 5.48 13.21 -1.03
N GLY A 446 5.00 12.89 0.18
CA GLY A 446 4.93 11.52 0.67
C GLY A 446 4.07 10.63 -0.25
N PHE A 447 2.99 11.21 -0.80
CA PHE A 447 2.07 10.53 -1.71
C PHE A 447 2.76 10.00 -2.97
N GLY A 448 3.74 10.73 -3.53
CA GLY A 448 4.51 10.23 -4.68
C GLY A 448 5.64 9.26 -4.29
N LYS A 449 6.23 9.44 -3.11
CA LYS A 449 7.38 8.64 -2.64
C LYS A 449 7.01 7.21 -2.27
N ILE A 450 5.96 7.03 -1.48
CA ILE A 450 5.54 5.70 -0.99
C ILE A 450 5.27 4.71 -2.14
N PRO A 451 4.45 5.03 -3.16
CA PRO A 451 4.17 4.09 -4.23
C PRO A 451 5.39 3.82 -5.13
N THR A 452 6.30 4.80 -5.23
CA THR A 452 7.62 4.58 -5.86
C THR A 452 8.44 3.53 -5.11
N TRP A 453 8.49 3.62 -3.78
CA TRP A 453 9.23 2.66 -2.96
C TRP A 453 8.52 1.31 -2.86
N LEU A 454 7.19 1.28 -2.91
CA LEU A 454 6.37 0.07 -3.02
C LEU A 454 6.72 -0.71 -4.28
N ARG A 455 6.96 -0.02 -5.41
CA ARG A 455 7.39 -0.65 -6.67
C ARG A 455 8.76 -1.33 -6.56
N GLY A 456 9.69 -0.74 -5.79
CA GLY A 456 11.01 -1.32 -5.52
C GLY A 456 11.92 -1.51 -6.74
N ARG A 457 11.71 -0.75 -7.82
CA ARG A 457 12.55 -0.78 -9.03
C ARG A 457 13.46 0.46 -9.11
N PRO A 458 14.78 0.31 -8.91
CA PRO A 458 15.70 1.46 -8.97
C PRO A 458 15.79 2.04 -10.39
N GLY A 459 16.16 3.32 -10.49
CA GLY A 459 16.43 3.98 -11.78
C GLY A 459 15.21 4.32 -12.64
N SER A 460 14.01 4.27 -12.05
CA SER A 460 12.74 4.49 -12.77
C SER A 460 11.89 5.61 -12.17
N THR A 461 12.54 6.53 -11.47
CA THR A 461 11.89 7.64 -10.76
C THR A 461 12.69 8.92 -10.95
N ILE A 462 11.99 10.02 -11.23
CA ILE A 462 12.51 11.38 -11.21
C ILE A 462 11.66 12.19 -10.24
N ALA A 463 12.31 12.98 -9.40
CA ALA A 463 11.62 13.90 -8.51
C ALA A 463 11.90 15.34 -8.97
N LEU A 464 10.85 16.13 -9.06
CA LEU A 464 10.86 17.51 -9.56
C LEU A 464 10.47 18.50 -8.46
#